data_AF-A0A6J0CQW4-F1
#
_entry.id   AF-A0A6J0CQW4-F1
#
_cell.length_a   1.000
_cell.length_b   1.000
_cell.length_c   1.000
_cell.angle_alpha   90.00
_cell.angle_beta   90.00
_cell.angle_gamma   90.00
#
_symmetry.space_group_name_H-M   'P 1'
#
loop_
_entity.id
_entity.type
_entity.pdbx_description
1 polymer ?
#
loop_
_entity_poly.entity_id
_entity_poly.type
_entity_poly.pdbx_seq_one_letter_code
_entity_poly.pdbx_strand_id
1 'polypeptide(L)'
;MDPALESSEFVNRVWVQCENEGCLKWRMLSAEAAARVEHSEPWYCFMNTDSSYNSCSVSEEDFPAESQFLESGYKIVYSQLPLGSLVLVKLQNWPSWPGILCPDPFKGKYVTYDQDGNVEKYHIEFLGDPHSTAWISATFVGHYSLTLKTAECTHRKRWYRSALEEADQLYRRSPEQRLEVCCRSKRVVSETECLLKELEKMLQQVQEPTARAEEPEREQLSQCSLEAPTGNPFQSYHEEDCIQSYHETGLKAGECIENITNNLKKIDALISEF
;
A
#
# COMPACT_ATOMS: atom_id res chain seq x y z
N MET A 1 -15.83 9.61 -39.95
CA MET A 1 -14.64 10.19 -39.28
C MET A 1 -13.65 9.06 -39.13
N ASP A 2 -12.36 9.33 -39.30
CA ASP A 2 -11.32 8.29 -39.21
C ASP A 2 -10.88 8.10 -37.75
N PRO A 3 -10.98 6.89 -37.18
CA PRO A 3 -10.56 6.63 -35.79
C PRO A 3 -9.05 6.81 -35.57
N ALA A 4 -8.26 6.84 -36.66
CA ALA A 4 -6.84 7.14 -36.61
C ALA A 4 -6.52 8.59 -36.19
N LEU A 5 -7.46 9.53 -36.33
CA LEU A 5 -7.25 10.93 -35.89
C LEU A 5 -7.39 11.07 -34.38
N GLU A 6 -8.44 10.51 -33.77
CA GLU A 6 -8.66 10.54 -32.32
C GLU A 6 -7.54 9.81 -31.55
N SER A 7 -7.04 8.70 -32.10
CA SER A 7 -5.89 7.97 -31.55
C SER A 7 -4.62 8.82 -31.46
N SER A 8 -4.44 9.81 -32.34
CA SER A 8 -3.25 10.68 -32.34
C SER A 8 -3.27 11.74 -31.24
N GLU A 9 -4.45 12.12 -30.74
CA GLU A 9 -4.59 13.26 -29.84
C GLU A 9 -4.02 13.03 -28.43
N PHE A 10 -4.00 11.79 -27.95
CA PHE A 10 -3.53 11.44 -26.60
C PHE A 10 -2.03 11.09 -26.55
N VAL A 11 -1.38 10.93 -27.70
CA VAL A 11 0.05 10.60 -27.76
C VAL A 11 0.89 11.76 -27.22
N ASN A 12 1.82 11.45 -26.32
CA ASN A 12 2.70 12.43 -25.65
C ASN A 12 2.00 13.51 -24.80
N ARG A 13 0.74 13.32 -24.38
CA ARG A 13 0.17 14.13 -23.29
C ARG A 13 0.79 13.71 -21.97
N VAL A 14 1.25 14.68 -21.18
CA VAL A 14 1.82 14.46 -19.85
C VAL A 14 0.90 15.10 -18.82
N TRP A 15 0.64 14.39 -17.73
CA TRP A 15 -0.10 14.90 -16.59
C TRP A 15 0.85 15.21 -15.44
N VAL A 16 0.74 16.41 -14.87
CA VAL A 16 1.54 16.88 -13.75
C VAL A 16 0.64 17.23 -12.57
N GLN A 17 1.08 16.95 -11.34
CA GLN A 17 0.32 17.29 -10.14
C GLN A 17 0.78 18.65 -9.60
N CYS A 18 -0.17 19.47 -9.14
CA CYS A 18 0.10 20.74 -8.48
C CYS A 18 0.53 20.52 -7.02
N GLU A 19 1.80 20.79 -6.70
CA GLU A 19 2.41 20.59 -5.37
C GLU A 19 1.98 21.61 -4.29
N ASN A 20 1.01 22.47 -4.59
CA ASN A 20 0.31 23.21 -3.56
C ASN A 20 -0.54 22.22 -2.74
N GLU A 21 -0.20 22.03 -1.45
CA GLU A 21 -0.92 21.16 -0.51
C GLU A 21 -2.45 21.40 -0.53
N GLY A 22 -2.89 22.66 -0.65
CA GLY A 22 -4.29 23.05 -0.73
C GLY A 22 -4.95 22.83 -2.10
N CYS A 23 -4.25 22.23 -3.06
CA CYS A 23 -4.70 22.00 -4.43
C CYS A 23 -4.59 20.54 -4.84
N LEU A 24 -3.37 20.00 -4.96
CA LEU A 24 -3.06 18.63 -5.42
C LEU A 24 -3.67 18.23 -6.78
N LYS A 25 -4.17 19.19 -7.56
CA LYS A 25 -4.88 18.91 -8.82
C LYS A 25 -3.93 18.48 -9.91
N TRP A 26 -4.35 17.50 -10.70
CA TRP A 26 -3.71 17.11 -11.94
C TRP A 26 -4.02 18.11 -13.05
N ARG A 27 -3.00 18.34 -13.89
CA ARG A 27 -3.03 19.26 -15.02
C ARG A 27 -2.45 18.61 -16.26
N MET A 28 -3.17 18.70 -17.36
CA MET A 28 -2.71 18.18 -18.64
C MET A 28 -1.78 19.19 -19.32
N LEU A 29 -0.64 18.71 -19.80
CA LEU A 29 0.35 19.50 -20.54
C LEU A 29 0.48 19.01 -21.98
N SER A 30 0.71 19.96 -22.90
CA SER A 30 1.21 19.65 -24.23
C SER A 30 2.65 19.12 -24.13
N ALA A 31 3.10 18.38 -25.15
CA ALA A 31 4.45 17.82 -25.18
C ALA A 31 5.55 18.90 -25.03
N GLU A 32 5.35 20.09 -25.59
CA GLU A 32 6.28 21.22 -25.48
C GLU A 32 6.29 21.83 -24.09
N ALA A 33 5.15 21.84 -23.39
CA ALA A 33 5.04 22.32 -22.02
C ALA A 33 5.66 21.31 -21.04
N ALA A 34 5.39 20.02 -21.23
CA ALA A 34 6.00 18.93 -20.46
C ALA A 34 7.52 18.90 -20.58
N ALA A 35 8.05 19.12 -21.79
CA ALA A 35 9.50 19.23 -22.05
C ALA A 35 10.18 20.45 -21.40
N ARG A 36 9.44 21.32 -20.71
CA ARG A 36 9.95 22.44 -19.90
C ARG A 36 9.73 22.25 -18.39
N VAL A 37 9.14 21.13 -17.95
CA VAL A 37 9.00 20.81 -16.52
C VAL A 37 10.31 20.18 -16.04
N GLU A 38 11.05 20.94 -15.23
CA GLU A 38 12.19 20.37 -14.49
C GLU A 38 11.67 19.38 -13.45
N HIS A 39 12.25 18.17 -13.41
CA HIS A 39 11.74 17.07 -12.60
C HIS A 39 12.24 17.11 -11.13
N SER A 40 13.15 18.03 -10.81
CA SER A 40 13.64 18.27 -9.44
C SER A 40 13.00 19.48 -8.75
N GLU A 41 12.20 20.28 -9.46
CA GLU A 41 11.63 21.54 -8.95
C GLU A 41 10.11 21.43 -8.83
N PRO A 42 9.49 22.03 -7.80
CA PRO A 42 8.07 21.82 -7.52
C PRO A 42 7.17 22.48 -8.57
N TRP A 43 6.19 21.74 -9.07
CA TRP A 43 5.27 22.25 -10.10
C TRP A 43 3.94 22.74 -9.53
N TYR A 44 3.46 23.89 -10.02
CA TYR A 44 2.21 24.53 -9.55
C TYR A 44 1.31 24.94 -10.72
N CYS A 45 -0.01 24.97 -10.50
CA CYS A 45 -0.98 25.35 -11.55
C CYS A 45 -0.62 26.64 -12.31
N PHE A 46 -0.07 27.67 -11.64
CA PHE A 46 0.29 28.94 -12.30
C PHE A 46 1.42 28.81 -13.33
N MET A 47 2.11 27.68 -13.37
CA MET A 47 3.13 27.33 -14.36
C MET A 47 2.54 26.65 -15.60
N ASN A 48 1.23 26.32 -15.61
CA ASN A 48 0.57 25.84 -16.82
C ASN A 48 0.46 26.96 -17.86
N THR A 49 0.85 26.66 -19.09
CA THR A 49 0.69 27.58 -20.23
C THR A 49 -0.74 27.63 -20.77
N ASP A 50 -1.60 26.66 -20.45
CA ASP A 50 -3.04 26.79 -20.72
C ASP A 50 -3.71 27.70 -19.67
N SER A 51 -4.11 28.89 -20.11
CA SER A 51 -4.86 29.87 -19.32
C SER A 51 -6.21 29.37 -18.79
N SER A 52 -6.75 28.28 -19.35
CA SER A 52 -7.99 27.64 -18.89
C SER A 52 -7.80 26.95 -17.54
N TYR A 53 -6.60 26.40 -17.27
CA TYR A 53 -6.31 25.55 -16.12
C TYR A 53 -5.13 26.04 -15.26
N ASN A 54 -4.58 27.24 -15.54
CA ASN A 54 -3.42 27.79 -14.83
C ASN A 54 -3.68 28.30 -13.39
N SER A 55 -4.75 27.85 -12.73
CA SER A 55 -5.06 28.24 -11.35
C SER A 55 -5.51 27.06 -10.49
N CYS A 56 -5.19 27.14 -9.20
CA CYS A 56 -5.70 26.23 -8.18
C CYS A 56 -7.22 26.37 -7.96
N SER A 57 -7.81 27.52 -8.32
CA SER A 57 -9.25 27.79 -8.19
C SER A 57 -10.12 27.10 -9.26
N VAL A 58 -9.55 26.78 -10.42
CA VAL A 58 -10.26 26.04 -11.49
C VAL A 58 -10.45 24.58 -11.06
N SER A 59 -11.51 23.91 -11.52
CA SER A 59 -11.69 22.46 -11.34
C SER A 59 -10.48 21.66 -11.83
N GLU A 60 -10.39 20.39 -11.43
CA GLU A 60 -9.53 19.43 -12.12
C GLU A 60 -10.05 19.18 -13.55
N GLU A 61 -9.20 18.63 -14.41
CA GLU A 61 -9.59 18.16 -15.75
C GLU A 61 -9.97 16.67 -15.65
N ASP A 62 -10.96 16.20 -16.41
CA ASP A 62 -11.37 14.79 -16.37
C ASP A 62 -10.21 13.89 -16.80
N PHE A 63 -9.64 13.15 -15.84
CA PHE A 63 -8.55 12.24 -16.12
C PHE A 63 -9.07 11.01 -16.90
N PRO A 64 -8.55 10.75 -18.12
CA PRO A 64 -9.05 9.67 -18.97
C PRO A 64 -8.89 8.28 -18.33
N ALA A 65 -9.92 7.44 -18.47
CA ALA A 65 -9.96 6.14 -17.83
C ALA A 65 -8.92 5.17 -18.42
N GLU A 66 -8.26 4.39 -17.56
CA GLU A 66 -7.17 3.46 -17.94
C GLU A 66 -7.55 2.50 -19.08
N SER A 67 -8.83 2.08 -19.15
CA SER A 67 -9.35 1.23 -20.24
C SER A 67 -9.25 1.88 -21.62
N GLN A 68 -9.43 3.20 -21.74
CA GLN A 68 -9.35 3.93 -23.02
C GLN A 68 -7.95 3.86 -23.62
N PHE A 69 -6.92 3.91 -22.76
CA PHE A 69 -5.53 3.72 -23.17
C PHE A 69 -5.25 2.27 -23.55
N LEU A 70 -5.67 1.30 -22.70
CA LEU A 70 -5.46 -0.13 -22.92
C LEU A 70 -6.11 -0.63 -24.23
N GLU A 71 -7.33 -0.20 -24.53
CA GLU A 71 -8.03 -0.49 -25.80
C GLU A 71 -7.30 0.12 -27.01
N SER A 72 -6.57 1.22 -26.81
CA SER A 72 -5.77 1.92 -27.82
C SER A 72 -4.31 1.42 -27.90
N GLY A 73 -3.91 0.46 -27.06
CA GLY A 73 -2.53 -0.06 -26.99
C GLY A 73 -1.53 0.83 -26.23
N TYR A 74 -2.00 1.86 -25.52
CA TYR A 74 -1.19 2.72 -24.65
C TYR A 74 -1.30 2.30 -23.17
N LYS A 75 -0.38 2.77 -22.33
CA LYS A 75 -0.42 2.60 -20.87
C LYS A 75 -0.10 3.91 -20.15
N ILE A 76 -0.63 4.06 -18.94
CA ILE A 76 -0.25 5.15 -18.04
C ILE A 76 1.14 4.83 -17.46
N VAL A 77 2.05 5.81 -17.47
CA VAL A 77 3.38 5.71 -16.86
C VAL A 77 3.43 6.63 -15.65
N TYR A 78 3.90 6.10 -14.52
CA TYR A 78 3.98 6.84 -13.25
C TYR A 78 5.43 7.23 -12.96
N SER A 79 5.64 8.48 -12.57
CA SER A 79 6.93 8.97 -12.08
C SER A 79 7.41 8.18 -10.85
N GLN A 80 8.73 8.01 -10.73
CA GLN A 80 9.30 7.31 -9.60
C GLN A 80 9.30 8.18 -8.33
N LEU A 81 8.56 7.74 -7.33
CA LEU A 81 8.52 8.35 -6.00
C LEU A 81 9.81 8.02 -5.22
N PRO A 82 10.41 8.99 -4.50
CA PRO A 82 11.59 8.74 -3.66
C PRO A 82 11.38 7.71 -2.56
N LEU A 83 12.46 7.02 -2.16
CA LEU A 83 12.48 6.21 -0.94
C LEU A 83 12.15 7.06 0.30
N GLY A 84 11.33 6.56 1.23
CA GLY A 84 10.88 7.33 2.40
C GLY A 84 9.76 8.36 2.11
N SER A 85 9.22 8.37 0.89
CA SER A 85 7.97 9.07 0.58
C SER A 85 6.82 8.47 1.37
N LEU A 86 5.93 9.33 1.87
CA LEU A 86 4.63 8.92 2.40
C LEU A 86 3.62 8.86 1.25
N VAL A 87 2.82 7.81 1.24
CA VAL A 87 1.86 7.51 0.16
C VAL A 87 0.50 7.14 0.72
N LEU A 88 -0.55 7.38 -0.07
CA LEU A 88 -1.82 6.70 0.09
C LEU A 88 -1.88 5.50 -0.86
N VAL A 89 -2.33 4.36 -0.34
CA VAL A 89 -2.72 3.22 -1.18
C VAL A 89 -4.23 3.12 -1.24
N LYS A 90 -4.80 3.11 -2.45
CA LYS A 90 -6.24 2.92 -2.65
C LYS A 90 -6.55 1.52 -3.18
N LEU A 91 -6.89 0.61 -2.27
CA LEU A 91 -7.41 -0.72 -2.62
C LEU A 91 -8.95 -0.71 -2.67
N GLN A 92 -9.51 -1.61 -3.50
CA GLN A 92 -10.96 -1.80 -3.59
C GLN A 92 -11.56 -2.19 -2.23
N ASN A 93 -12.69 -1.58 -1.86
CA ASN A 93 -13.39 -1.79 -0.59
C ASN A 93 -12.63 -1.38 0.69
N TRP A 94 -11.49 -0.68 0.57
CA TRP A 94 -10.76 -0.07 1.69
C TRP A 94 -10.79 1.46 1.63
N PRO A 95 -10.66 2.17 2.77
CA PRO A 95 -10.27 3.57 2.74
C PRO A 95 -8.86 3.69 2.12
N SER A 96 -8.50 4.88 1.64
CA SER A 96 -7.11 5.12 1.24
C SER A 96 -6.22 5.02 2.48
N TRP A 97 -5.33 4.02 2.53
CA TRP A 97 -4.52 3.72 3.72
C TRP A 97 -3.13 4.36 3.59
N PRO A 98 -2.63 5.06 4.63
CA PRO A 98 -1.31 5.68 4.55
C PRO A 98 -0.19 4.64 4.75
N GLY A 99 0.88 4.79 3.96
CA GLY A 99 2.07 3.95 4.01
C GLY A 99 3.34 4.75 3.72
N ILE A 100 4.48 4.08 3.86
CA ILE A 100 5.81 4.61 3.52
C ILE A 100 6.49 3.69 2.49
N LEU A 101 7.16 4.29 1.51
CA LEU A 101 7.98 3.54 0.55
C LEU A 101 9.30 3.11 1.19
N CYS A 102 9.52 1.80 1.29
CA CYS A 102 10.64 1.25 2.08
C CYS A 102 11.30 0.03 1.42
N PRO A 103 12.55 -0.33 1.77
CA PRO A 103 13.21 -1.48 1.19
C PRO A 103 12.55 -2.79 1.66
N ASP A 104 12.26 -3.69 0.72
CA ASP A 104 11.86 -5.07 1.01
C ASP A 104 12.94 -5.75 1.88
N PRO A 105 12.59 -6.31 3.07
CA PRO A 105 13.57 -6.87 4.02
C PRO A 105 14.44 -8.00 3.48
N PHE A 106 14.04 -8.66 2.39
CA PHE A 106 14.74 -9.77 1.77
C PHE A 106 15.48 -9.37 0.49
N LYS A 107 14.91 -8.42 -0.29
CA LYS A 107 15.46 -7.98 -1.58
C LYS A 107 16.31 -6.71 -1.51
N GLY A 108 16.19 -5.92 -0.44
CA GLY A 108 16.84 -4.61 -0.29
C GLY A 108 16.36 -3.54 -1.30
N LYS A 109 15.25 -3.78 -2.02
CA LYS A 109 14.70 -2.89 -3.04
C LYS A 109 13.30 -2.42 -2.64
N TYR A 110 12.97 -1.17 -2.96
CA TYR A 110 11.65 -0.59 -2.71
C TYR A 110 10.77 -0.46 -3.96
N VAL A 111 11.29 -0.80 -5.14
CA VAL A 111 10.64 -0.59 -6.43
C VAL A 111 11.01 -1.71 -7.43
N THR A 112 10.04 -2.12 -8.26
CA THR A 112 10.23 -2.94 -9.48
C THR A 112 9.87 -2.14 -10.72
N TYR A 113 10.43 -2.54 -11.85
CA TYR A 113 10.18 -1.92 -13.16
C TYR A 113 9.67 -2.97 -14.15
N ASP A 114 8.93 -2.53 -15.16
CA ASP A 114 8.48 -3.36 -16.27
C ASP A 114 9.58 -3.56 -17.34
N GLN A 115 9.24 -4.24 -18.44
CA GLN A 115 10.19 -4.56 -19.52
C GLN A 115 10.69 -3.31 -20.28
N ASP A 116 9.95 -2.21 -20.21
CA ASP A 116 10.27 -0.94 -20.85
C ASP A 116 10.97 0.04 -19.87
N GLY A 117 11.19 -0.38 -18.61
CA GLY A 117 11.86 0.39 -17.56
C GLY A 117 10.94 1.31 -16.75
N ASN A 118 9.62 1.26 -16.93
CA ASN A 118 8.68 2.08 -16.16
C ASN A 118 8.43 1.46 -14.79
N VAL A 119 8.03 2.28 -13.80
CA VAL A 119 7.68 1.80 -12.47
C VAL A 119 6.48 0.85 -12.52
N GLU A 120 6.66 -0.37 -12.02
CA GLU A 120 5.63 -1.40 -11.98
C GLU A 120 5.00 -1.50 -10.59
N LYS A 121 5.81 -1.70 -9.54
CA LYS A 121 5.35 -1.84 -8.15
C LYS A 121 6.29 -1.17 -7.16
N TYR A 122 5.73 -0.73 -6.04
CA TYR A 122 6.48 -0.32 -4.86
C TYR A 122 6.34 -1.34 -3.72
N HIS A 123 7.37 -1.46 -2.90
CA HIS A 123 7.28 -2.08 -1.57
C HIS A 123 6.88 -1.01 -0.56
N ILE A 124 5.77 -1.25 0.14
CA ILE A 124 5.13 -0.29 1.02
C ILE A 124 4.97 -0.93 2.40
N GLU A 125 5.34 -0.18 3.44
CA GLU A 125 4.96 -0.47 4.82
C GLU A 125 3.74 0.39 5.18
N PHE A 126 2.62 -0.26 5.46
CA PHE A 126 1.39 0.36 5.91
C PHE A 126 1.51 0.75 7.37
N LEU A 127 1.11 1.99 7.67
CA LEU A 127 1.17 2.58 9.01
C LEU A 127 0.00 2.13 9.90
N GLY A 128 0.13 2.39 11.20
CA GLY A 128 -0.82 2.01 12.25
C GLY A 128 -0.43 0.73 12.98
N ASP A 129 -1.06 0.49 14.14
CA ASP A 129 -0.77 -0.67 14.99
C ASP A 129 -1.70 -1.88 14.69
N PRO A 130 -1.20 -3.02 14.17
CA PRO A 130 0.18 -3.33 13.78
C PRO A 130 0.52 -2.94 12.33
N HIS A 131 1.81 -2.62 12.10
CA HIS A 131 2.35 -2.37 10.76
C HIS A 131 2.24 -3.63 9.90
N SER A 132 2.16 -3.46 8.58
CA SER A 132 2.23 -4.58 7.61
C SER A 132 2.93 -4.14 6.33
N THR A 133 3.46 -5.08 5.53
CA THR A 133 4.16 -4.76 4.28
C THR A 133 3.58 -5.49 3.07
N ALA A 134 3.60 -4.85 1.90
CA ALA A 134 3.25 -5.49 0.64
C ALA A 134 3.96 -4.87 -0.57
N TRP A 135 4.01 -5.62 -1.68
CA TRP A 135 4.30 -5.09 -3.00
C TRP A 135 2.99 -4.67 -3.68
N ILE A 136 2.86 -3.39 -4.03
CA ILE A 136 1.65 -2.75 -4.54
C ILE A 136 1.92 -2.16 -5.92
N SER A 137 1.02 -2.36 -6.88
CA SER A 137 1.07 -1.74 -8.22
C SER A 137 1.08 -0.22 -8.14
N ALA A 138 1.92 0.45 -8.93
CA ALA A 138 1.99 1.92 -8.98
C ALA A 138 0.62 2.57 -9.23
N THR A 139 -0.25 1.91 -10.00
CA THR A 139 -1.64 2.34 -10.27
C THR A 139 -2.51 2.56 -9.03
N PHE A 140 -2.16 1.97 -7.88
CA PHE A 140 -2.90 2.13 -6.61
C PHE A 140 -2.21 3.08 -5.62
N VAL A 141 -1.10 3.73 -5.98
CA VAL A 141 -0.23 4.49 -5.07
C VAL A 141 -0.24 5.97 -5.42
N GLY A 142 -0.89 6.78 -4.59
CA GLY A 142 -0.90 8.24 -4.68
C GLY A 142 0.01 8.89 -3.64
N HIS A 143 0.42 10.14 -3.88
CA HIS A 143 1.18 10.92 -2.89
C HIS A 143 0.33 11.22 -1.65
N TYR A 144 0.93 11.20 -0.45
CA TYR A 144 0.23 11.59 0.78
C TYR A 144 0.24 13.11 0.99
N SER A 145 -0.82 13.68 1.57
CA SER A 145 -0.90 15.10 1.95
C SER A 145 -1.73 15.30 3.22
N LEU A 146 -1.41 16.32 4.01
CA LEU A 146 -2.17 16.70 5.21
C LEU A 146 -3.60 17.19 4.89
N THR A 147 -3.87 17.58 3.64
CA THR A 147 -5.18 18.08 3.18
C THR A 147 -6.16 16.98 2.75
N LEU A 148 -5.76 15.70 2.84
CA LEU A 148 -6.60 14.56 2.55
C LEU A 148 -7.81 14.51 3.50
N LYS A 149 -9.02 14.62 2.96
CA LYS A 149 -10.27 14.42 3.72
C LYS A 149 -10.29 13.00 4.30
N THR A 150 -10.35 12.88 5.62
CA THR A 150 -10.49 11.60 6.33
C THR A 150 -11.72 10.85 5.82
N ALA A 151 -11.51 9.70 5.17
CA ALA A 151 -12.61 8.88 4.70
C ALA A 151 -13.40 8.28 5.88
N GLU A 152 -14.73 8.29 5.79
CA GLU A 152 -15.67 7.68 6.76
C GLU A 152 -15.55 6.13 6.73
N CYS A 153 -14.46 5.59 7.27
CA CYS A 153 -14.25 4.14 7.31
C CYS A 153 -15.11 3.52 8.41
N THR A 154 -16.15 2.75 8.06
CA THR A 154 -17.07 2.13 9.04
C THR A 154 -16.39 1.04 9.89
N HIS A 155 -15.57 0.20 9.29
CA HIS A 155 -14.83 -0.89 9.96
C HIS A 155 -13.43 -0.46 10.42
N ARG A 156 -12.83 -1.19 11.36
CA ARG A 156 -11.42 -1.04 11.81
C ARG A 156 -10.99 0.41 12.19
N LYS A 157 -11.95 1.28 12.58
CA LYS A 157 -11.75 2.71 12.93
C LYS A 157 -10.55 3.00 13.84
N ARG A 158 -10.19 2.10 14.78
CA ARG A 158 -9.02 2.26 15.65
C ARG A 158 -7.69 2.22 14.87
N TRP A 159 -7.49 1.21 14.02
CA TRP A 159 -6.27 1.06 13.23
C TRP A 159 -6.15 2.16 12.18
N TYR A 160 -7.25 2.53 11.52
CA TYR A 160 -7.23 3.60 10.53
C TYR A 160 -6.88 4.97 11.13
N ARG A 161 -7.42 5.31 12.31
CA ARG A 161 -6.99 6.51 13.06
C ARG A 161 -5.52 6.44 13.45
N SER A 162 -5.07 5.32 14.02
CA SER A 162 -3.66 5.11 14.37
C SER A 162 -2.72 5.32 13.17
N ALA A 163 -3.11 4.85 11.99
CA ALA A 163 -2.33 5.01 10.76
C ALA A 163 -2.27 6.46 10.28
N LEU A 164 -3.36 7.23 10.41
CA LEU A 164 -3.40 8.66 10.08
C LEU A 164 -2.64 9.52 11.10
N GLU A 165 -2.79 9.20 12.40
CA GLU A 165 -2.07 9.86 13.51
C GLU A 165 -0.55 9.61 13.41
N GLU A 166 -0.13 8.43 12.95
CA GLU A 166 1.28 8.13 12.65
C GLU A 166 1.75 8.87 11.38
N ALA A 167 0.95 8.88 10.31
CA ALA A 167 1.28 9.59 9.07
C ALA A 167 1.54 11.09 9.29
N ASP A 168 0.72 11.76 10.09
CA ASP A 168 0.91 13.18 10.49
C ASP A 168 2.22 13.39 11.29
N GLN A 169 2.59 12.44 12.16
CA GLN A 169 3.85 12.48 12.92
C GLN A 169 5.09 12.18 12.07
N LEU A 170 4.94 11.40 11.00
CA LEU A 170 6.01 11.09 10.04
C LEU A 170 6.14 12.18 8.97
N TYR A 171 5.06 12.86 8.59
CA TYR A 171 5.07 13.92 7.58
C TYR A 171 6.05 15.03 7.95
N ARG A 172 6.06 15.43 9.23
CA ARG A 172 6.96 16.44 9.82
C ARG A 172 8.44 16.03 9.94
N ARG A 173 8.85 14.89 9.39
CA ARG A 173 10.22 14.35 9.43
C ARG A 173 10.81 14.25 8.02
N SER A 174 12.15 14.24 7.93
CA SER A 174 12.84 13.95 6.66
C SER A 174 12.64 12.48 6.24
N PRO A 175 12.79 12.11 4.94
CA PRO A 175 12.64 10.73 4.48
C PRO A 175 13.48 9.72 5.27
N GLU A 176 14.71 10.07 5.61
CA GLU A 176 15.64 9.25 6.39
C GLU A 176 15.10 9.03 7.81
N GLN A 177 14.64 10.10 8.47
CA GLN A 177 14.05 10.05 9.81
C GLN A 177 12.72 9.29 9.87
N ARG A 178 12.01 9.15 8.74
CA ARG A 178 10.83 8.28 8.63
C ARG A 178 11.27 6.81 8.54
N LEU A 179 12.27 6.51 7.69
CA LEU A 179 12.88 5.18 7.51
C LEU A 179 13.68 4.69 8.75
N GLU A 180 14.01 5.58 9.69
CA GLU A 180 14.57 5.23 11.01
C GLU A 180 13.51 4.81 12.04
N VAL A 181 12.24 5.20 11.84
CA VAL A 181 11.10 4.91 12.72
C VAL A 181 10.36 3.68 12.23
N CYS A 182 9.81 3.78 11.01
CA CYS A 182 9.33 2.66 10.22
C CYS A 182 10.52 1.78 9.82
N CYS A 183 10.29 0.69 9.09
CA CYS A 183 11.31 -0.08 8.37
C CYS A 183 12.36 -0.76 9.28
N ARG A 184 12.20 -0.62 10.60
CA ARG A 184 13.07 -1.20 11.61
C ARG A 184 12.87 -2.71 11.67
N SER A 185 13.71 -3.36 10.86
CA SER A 185 14.26 -4.71 11.00
C SER A 185 14.42 -5.20 12.45
N LYS A 186 14.57 -4.30 13.44
CA LYS A 186 14.55 -4.60 14.89
C LYS A 186 13.51 -5.61 15.36
N ARG A 187 12.26 -5.64 14.83
CA ARG A 187 11.31 -6.70 15.21
C ARG A 187 11.82 -8.07 14.79
N VAL A 188 12.04 -8.27 13.49
CA VAL A 188 12.60 -9.51 12.91
C VAL A 188 13.94 -9.87 13.53
N VAL A 189 14.83 -8.92 13.80
CA VAL A 189 16.11 -9.16 14.47
C VAL A 189 15.89 -9.59 15.92
N SER A 190 15.03 -8.93 16.70
CA SER A 190 14.76 -9.35 18.08
C SER A 190 14.05 -10.70 18.16
N GLU A 191 13.13 -10.99 17.23
CA GLU A 191 12.38 -12.23 17.13
C GLU A 191 13.30 -13.39 16.69
N THR A 192 14.15 -13.18 15.67
CA THR A 192 15.15 -14.19 15.24
C THR A 192 16.31 -14.35 16.24
N GLU A 193 16.77 -13.30 16.90
CA GLU A 193 17.78 -13.37 17.96
C GLU A 193 17.23 -14.07 19.22
N CYS A 194 15.92 -13.97 19.49
CA CYS A 194 15.25 -14.77 20.51
C CYS A 194 15.17 -16.25 20.11
N LEU A 195 14.67 -16.55 18.91
CA LEU A 195 14.57 -17.91 18.38
C LEU A 195 15.95 -18.59 18.24
N LEU A 196 17.01 -17.86 17.88
CA LEU A 196 18.38 -18.38 17.84
C LEU A 196 18.87 -18.77 19.24
N LYS A 197 18.65 -17.94 20.26
CA LYS A 197 19.01 -18.27 21.65
C LYS A 197 18.20 -19.44 22.21
N GLU A 198 16.96 -19.58 21.78
CA GLU A 198 16.11 -20.72 22.13
C GLU A 198 16.60 -22.02 21.47
N LEU A 199 16.96 -21.97 20.19
CA LEU A 199 17.59 -23.10 19.47
C LEU A 199 18.97 -23.46 20.03
N GLU A 200 19.82 -22.49 20.40
CA GLU A 200 21.10 -22.74 21.08
C GLU A 200 20.89 -23.45 22.42
N LYS A 201 19.89 -23.01 23.20
CA LYS A 201 19.52 -23.65 24.48
C LYS A 201 19.01 -25.08 24.28
N MET A 202 18.16 -25.34 23.27
CA MET A 202 17.71 -26.70 22.93
C MET A 202 18.89 -27.59 22.51
N LEU A 203 19.81 -27.08 21.68
CA LEU A 203 21.00 -27.81 21.25
C LEU A 203 21.94 -28.16 22.41
N GLN A 204 22.06 -27.28 23.42
CA GLN A 204 22.84 -27.54 24.63
C GLN A 204 22.18 -28.60 25.53
N GLN A 205 20.85 -28.59 25.67
CA GLN A 205 20.11 -29.61 26.42
C GLN A 205 20.25 -31.02 25.81
N VAL A 206 20.43 -31.13 24.50
CA VAL A 206 20.66 -32.42 23.79
C VAL A 206 22.10 -32.96 23.99
N GLN A 207 23.03 -32.16 24.56
CA GLN A 207 24.44 -32.56 24.72
C GLN A 207 24.81 -33.07 26.13
N GLU A 208 23.93 -32.99 27.14
CA GLU A 208 24.21 -33.53 28.48
C GLU A 208 23.79 -35.02 28.65
N PRO A 209 24.69 -35.94 29.06
CA PRO A 209 24.34 -37.35 29.23
C PRO A 209 23.71 -37.69 30.60
N THR A 210 22.38 -37.88 30.61
CA THR A 210 21.60 -38.77 31.52
C THR A 210 21.79 -38.71 33.05
N ALA A 211 20.71 -38.40 33.80
CA ALA A 211 20.33 -39.15 35.01
C ALA A 211 18.88 -38.89 35.53
N ARG A 212 18.05 -39.94 35.49
CA ARG A 212 16.83 -40.22 36.32
C ARG A 212 15.62 -39.26 36.33
N ALA A 213 14.44 -39.89 36.42
CA ALA A 213 13.11 -39.29 36.46
C ALA A 213 12.62 -38.97 37.88
N GLU A 214 11.59 -38.14 38.00
CA GLU A 214 10.23 -38.55 38.44
C GLU A 214 9.17 -37.44 38.16
N GLU A 215 7.89 -37.83 38.12
CA GLU A 215 6.65 -37.03 37.89
C GLU A 215 5.58 -37.50 38.93
N PRO A 216 4.31 -37.02 39.04
CA PRO A 216 3.49 -36.11 38.20
C PRO A 216 2.97 -34.87 39.02
N GLU A 217 1.81 -34.19 38.86
CA GLU A 217 0.58 -34.26 38.02
C GLU A 217 -0.10 -32.85 38.00
N ARG A 218 -1.04 -32.60 37.06
CA ARG A 218 -2.27 -31.73 37.17
C ARG A 218 -2.17 -30.18 37.24
N GLU A 219 -3.13 -29.36 36.73
CA GLU A 219 -4.30 -29.47 35.80
C GLU A 219 -4.33 -28.19 34.89
N GLN A 220 -5.25 -27.87 33.96
CA GLN A 220 -6.54 -28.42 33.48
C GLN A 220 -6.78 -28.00 32.00
N LEU A 221 -8.03 -27.98 31.49
CA LEU A 221 -8.41 -27.47 30.15
C LEU A 221 -9.65 -26.55 30.21
N SER A 222 -9.88 -25.73 29.17
CA SER A 222 -11.21 -25.21 28.79
C SER A 222 -11.28 -24.82 27.29
N GLN A 223 -12.49 -24.74 26.71
CA GLN A 223 -12.77 -24.86 25.25
C GLN A 223 -14.10 -24.15 24.86
N CYS A 224 -14.48 -23.82 23.61
CA CYS A 224 -13.84 -23.65 22.28
C CYS A 224 -14.84 -22.97 21.29
N SER A 225 -14.40 -22.65 20.05
CA SER A 225 -15.22 -22.29 18.85
C SER A 225 -15.90 -20.89 18.86
N LEU A 226 -16.10 -20.14 17.76
CA LEU A 226 -16.52 -20.36 16.33
C LEU A 226 -18.03 -20.65 16.18
N GLU A 227 -18.81 -20.15 15.19
CA GLU A 227 -18.55 -19.81 13.76
C GLU A 227 -19.23 -18.49 13.24
N ALA A 228 -19.60 -18.37 11.93
CA ALA A 228 -20.02 -17.12 11.22
C ALA A 228 -21.16 -17.33 10.14
N PRO A 229 -21.12 -16.81 8.87
CA PRO A 229 -21.51 -15.47 8.37
C PRO A 229 -22.64 -15.43 7.27
N THR A 230 -22.69 -14.35 6.44
CA THR A 230 -23.46 -14.10 5.16
C THR A 230 -24.94 -13.68 5.28
N GLY A 231 -25.58 -12.89 4.37
CA GLY A 231 -25.21 -12.29 3.07
C GLY A 231 -26.08 -11.06 2.65
N ASN A 232 -26.05 -10.60 1.38
CA ASN A 232 -26.52 -9.26 0.89
C ASN A 232 -26.77 -9.26 -0.67
N PRO A 233 -27.48 -8.29 -1.32
CA PRO A 233 -26.86 -7.54 -2.47
C PRO A 233 -27.36 -6.12 -2.92
N PHE A 234 -26.43 -5.36 -3.54
CA PHE A 234 -26.44 -4.46 -4.74
C PHE A 234 -26.91 -2.96 -4.84
N GLN A 235 -26.09 -2.21 -5.63
CA GLN A 235 -26.30 -0.94 -6.42
C GLN A 235 -26.25 0.44 -5.70
N SER A 236 -25.81 1.57 -6.29
CA SER A 236 -24.84 1.85 -7.39
C SER A 236 -24.54 3.37 -7.57
N TYR A 237 -23.29 3.76 -7.86
CA TYR A 237 -22.81 5.09 -8.36
C TYR A 237 -23.14 6.38 -7.58
N HIS A 238 -22.07 7.12 -7.23
CA HIS A 238 -22.04 8.42 -6.54
C HIS A 238 -22.58 8.45 -5.10
N GLU A 239 -21.89 9.26 -4.26
CA GLU A 239 -22.21 9.68 -2.88
C GLU A 239 -22.93 8.71 -1.91
N GLU A 240 -22.16 8.24 -0.92
CA GLU A 240 -22.57 7.62 0.37
C GLU A 240 -23.17 6.19 0.35
N ASP A 241 -23.12 5.54 1.53
CA ASP A 241 -23.54 4.16 1.86
C ASP A 241 -22.95 2.98 1.02
N CYS A 242 -23.34 1.73 1.36
CA CYS A 242 -22.41 0.57 1.28
C CYS A 242 -23.04 -0.83 1.00
N ILE A 243 -22.30 -1.66 0.23
CA ILE A 243 -22.41 -3.13 -0.04
C ILE A 243 -23.70 -3.66 -0.74
N GLN A 244 -23.71 -4.75 -1.55
CA GLN A 244 -22.71 -5.81 -1.86
C GLN A 244 -22.90 -6.56 -3.22
N SER A 245 -21.88 -7.33 -3.64
CA SER A 245 -21.88 -8.63 -4.39
C SER A 245 -22.99 -9.04 -5.38
N TYR A 246 -22.58 -9.54 -6.56
CA TYR A 246 -22.41 -10.99 -6.84
C TYR A 246 -21.41 -11.22 -8.01
N HIS A 247 -21.07 -12.50 -8.28
CA HIS A 247 -20.01 -13.05 -9.16
C HIS A 247 -19.81 -12.35 -10.55
N GLU A 248 -18.62 -12.39 -11.20
CA GLU A 248 -17.68 -13.53 -11.35
C GLU A 248 -16.17 -13.23 -11.15
N THR A 249 -15.40 -14.32 -11.10
CA THR A 249 -13.93 -14.50 -11.19
C THR A 249 -13.01 -13.26 -11.09
N GLY A 250 -12.56 -12.97 -9.86
CA GLY A 250 -11.34 -12.22 -9.59
C GLY A 250 -10.61 -12.83 -8.39
N LEU A 251 -9.27 -12.91 -8.43
CA LEU A 251 -8.43 -13.49 -7.36
C LEU A 251 -8.69 -12.75 -6.03
N LYS A 252 -9.22 -13.46 -5.04
CA LYS A 252 -9.69 -12.82 -3.80
C LYS A 252 -8.51 -12.58 -2.87
N ALA A 253 -8.32 -11.33 -2.44
CA ALA A 253 -7.39 -11.01 -1.35
C ALA A 253 -7.70 -11.80 -0.05
N GLY A 254 -8.96 -12.24 0.13
CA GLY A 254 -9.36 -13.18 1.17
C GLY A 254 -8.63 -14.52 1.12
N GLU A 255 -8.34 -15.08 -0.06
CA GLU A 255 -7.60 -16.34 -0.22
C GLU A 255 -6.12 -16.18 0.17
N CYS A 256 -5.53 -14.98 0.00
CA CYS A 256 -4.21 -14.66 0.55
C CYS A 256 -4.24 -14.60 2.08
N ILE A 257 -5.24 -13.92 2.66
CA ILE A 257 -5.42 -13.82 4.12
C ILE A 257 -5.70 -15.20 4.73
N GLU A 258 -6.49 -16.03 4.07
CA GLU A 258 -6.81 -17.40 4.50
C GLU A 258 -5.59 -18.34 4.38
N ASN A 259 -4.79 -18.24 3.31
CA ASN A 259 -3.53 -18.96 3.21
C ASN A 259 -2.51 -18.52 4.29
N ILE A 260 -2.42 -17.22 4.60
CA ILE A 260 -1.61 -16.72 5.72
C ILE A 260 -2.13 -17.31 7.04
N THR A 261 -3.44 -17.24 7.28
CA THR A 261 -4.08 -17.77 8.50
C THR A 261 -3.90 -19.28 8.65
N ASN A 262 -4.00 -20.04 7.56
CA ASN A 262 -3.84 -21.49 7.57
C ASN A 262 -2.37 -21.92 7.65
N ASN A 263 -1.42 -21.09 7.21
CA ASN A 263 0.01 -21.33 7.45
C ASN A 263 0.41 -20.96 8.88
N LEU A 264 -0.14 -19.89 9.46
CA LEU A 264 0.00 -19.60 10.89
C LEU A 264 -0.53 -20.76 11.75
N LYS A 265 -1.76 -21.24 11.49
CA LYS A 265 -2.32 -22.43 12.18
C LYS A 265 -1.46 -23.70 12.05
N LYS A 266 -0.76 -23.90 10.92
CA LYS A 266 0.19 -25.02 10.77
C LYS A 266 1.44 -24.83 11.61
N ILE A 267 1.92 -23.59 11.74
CA ILE A 267 3.03 -23.24 12.64
C ILE A 267 2.60 -23.45 14.09
N ASP A 268 1.43 -22.96 14.49
CA ASP A 268 0.85 -23.18 15.83
C ASP A 268 0.69 -24.68 16.14
N ALA A 269 0.22 -25.48 15.18
CA ALA A 269 0.09 -26.93 15.33
C ALA A 269 1.45 -27.63 15.47
N LEU A 270 2.45 -27.28 14.64
CA LEU A 270 3.81 -27.82 14.75
C LEU A 270 4.49 -27.41 16.06
N ILE A 271 4.20 -26.21 16.59
CA ILE A 271 4.66 -25.76 17.92
C ILE A 271 3.94 -26.51 19.05
N SER A 272 2.75 -27.04 18.81
CA SER A 272 1.95 -27.83 19.78
C SER A 272 2.29 -29.33 19.78
N GLU A 273 3.23 -29.78 18.94
CA GLU A 273 3.72 -31.18 18.85
C GLU A 273 5.14 -31.36 19.44
N PHE A 274 5.66 -30.36 20.17
CA PHE A 274 6.93 -30.37 20.93
C PHE A 274 6.71 -30.11 22.43
#